data_AF-A0A9X0WCG0-F1
#
_entry.id   AF-A0A9X0WCG0-F1
#
_cell.length_a   1.000
_cell.length_b   1.000
_cell.length_c   1.000
_cell.angle_alpha   90.00
_cell.angle_beta   90.00
_cell.angle_gamma   90.00
#
_symmetry.space_group_name_H-M   'P 1'
#
loop_
_entity.id
_entity.type
_entity.pdbx_description
1 polymer ?
#
loop_
_entity_poly.entity_id
_entity_poly.type
_entity_poly.pdbx_seq_one_letter_code
_entity_poly.pdbx_strand_id
1 'polypeptide(L)'
;MKQADIARHLDLSVRALRERYAAGQIDKTADLDAQRVQYIRLLRETAANRAPNGPLDPQQEKARLDQLRADEVEIRLAEKRKELVPIEDYERHMAGAFKVVATTLESLPDRLERDVGLSPEAVTACYRAVDGLRNDLASRLQRANAHPAS
;
A
#
# COMPACT_ATOMS: atom_id res chain seq x y z
N MET A 1 -30.13 -50.77 11.45
CA MET A 1 -28.70 -50.56 11.74
C MET A 1 -28.53 -49.31 12.59
N LYS A 2 -27.55 -49.25 13.52
CA LYS A 2 -27.40 -48.10 14.42
C LYS A 2 -26.71 -46.93 13.71
N GLN A 3 -27.01 -45.69 14.10
CA GLN A 3 -26.39 -44.48 13.54
C GLN A 3 -24.86 -44.47 13.67
N ALA A 4 -24.32 -45.10 14.72
CA ALA A 4 -22.88 -45.25 14.92
C ALA A 4 -22.20 -46.10 13.84
N ASP A 5 -22.90 -47.12 13.33
CA ASP A 5 -22.38 -48.01 12.29
C ASP A 5 -22.44 -47.34 10.92
N ILE A 6 -23.51 -46.58 10.65
CA ILE A 6 -23.63 -45.74 9.46
C ILE A 6 -22.52 -44.68 9.44
N ALA A 7 -22.32 -43.98 10.56
CA ALA A 7 -21.29 -42.94 10.67
C ALA A 7 -19.89 -43.50 10.40
N ARG A 8 -19.58 -44.69 10.93
CA ARG A 8 -18.32 -45.40 10.65
C ARG A 8 -18.14 -45.73 9.17
N HIS A 9 -19.21 -46.15 8.49
CA HIS A 9 -19.16 -46.47 7.06
C HIS A 9 -19.05 -45.26 6.15
N LEU A 10 -19.49 -44.09 6.61
CA LEU A 10 -19.35 -42.83 5.89
C LEU A 10 -18.08 -42.05 6.29
N ASP A 11 -17.24 -42.62 7.16
CA ASP A 11 -16.07 -41.96 7.75
C ASP A 11 -16.41 -40.60 8.40
N LEU A 12 -17.55 -40.56 9.09
CA LEU A 12 -18.09 -39.38 9.77
C LEU A 12 -18.18 -39.60 11.28
N SER A 13 -18.11 -38.51 12.04
CA SER A 13 -18.58 -38.53 13.42
C SER A 13 -20.11 -38.64 13.47
N VAL A 14 -20.65 -39.25 14.53
CA VAL A 14 -22.11 -39.33 14.74
C VAL A 14 -22.76 -37.94 14.77
N ARG A 15 -22.03 -36.94 15.28
CA ARG A 15 -22.45 -35.54 15.25
C ARG A 15 -22.56 -35.02 13.81
N ALA A 16 -21.51 -35.19 13.01
CA ALA A 16 -21.51 -34.75 11.62
C ALA A 16 -22.63 -35.45 10.82
N LEU A 17 -22.84 -36.75 11.02
CA LEU A 17 -23.94 -37.48 10.37
C LEU A 17 -25.31 -36.87 10.73
N ARG A 18 -25.55 -36.51 11.99
CA ARG A 18 -26.80 -35.86 12.42
C ARG A 18 -26.98 -34.48 11.81
N GLU A 19 -25.92 -33.70 11.71
CA GLU A 19 -25.95 -32.40 11.03
C GLU A 19 -26.32 -32.56 9.55
N ARG A 20 -25.80 -33.60 8.87
CA ARG A 20 -26.16 -33.90 7.47
C ARG A 20 -27.60 -34.38 7.29
N TYR A 21 -28.14 -35.15 8.25
CA TYR A 21 -29.56 -35.48 8.27
C TYR A 21 -30.45 -34.25 8.51
N ALA A 22 -30.08 -33.38 9.45
CA ALA A 22 -30.82 -32.16 9.75
C ALA A 22 -30.81 -31.18 8.57
N ALA A 23 -29.70 -31.14 7.82
CA ALA A 23 -29.56 -30.34 6.60
C ALA A 23 -30.24 -30.98 5.37
N GLY A 24 -30.84 -32.17 5.49
CA GLY A 24 -31.47 -32.88 4.37
C GLY A 24 -30.49 -33.37 3.29
N GLN A 25 -29.19 -33.39 3.59
CA GLN A 25 -28.14 -33.76 2.63
C GLN A 25 -27.97 -35.27 2.49
N ILE A 26 -28.39 -36.02 3.51
CA ILE A 26 -28.49 -37.48 3.50
C ILE A 26 -29.88 -37.83 4.00
N ASP A 27 -30.56 -38.75 3.32
CA ASP A 27 -31.83 -39.28 3.78
C ASP A 27 -31.60 -40.34 4.85
N LYS A 28 -32.09 -40.06 6.07
CA LYS A 28 -31.98 -40.97 7.22
C LYS A 28 -32.78 -42.26 7.04
N THR A 29 -33.82 -42.25 6.19
CA THR A 29 -34.73 -43.39 6.00
C THR A 29 -34.26 -44.35 4.90
N ALA A 30 -33.32 -43.90 4.06
CA ALA A 30 -32.73 -44.70 3.00
C ALA A 30 -31.82 -45.82 3.53
N ASP A 31 -31.56 -46.83 2.69
CA ASP A 31 -30.62 -47.89 2.99
C ASP A 31 -29.16 -47.39 3.05
N LEU A 32 -28.24 -48.22 3.55
CA LEU A 32 -26.84 -47.82 3.74
C LEU A 32 -26.16 -47.42 2.42
N ASP A 33 -26.43 -48.14 1.34
CA ASP A 33 -25.76 -47.90 0.06
C ASP A 33 -26.28 -46.62 -0.60
N ALA A 34 -27.58 -46.32 -0.48
CA ALA A 34 -28.16 -45.05 -0.87
C ALA A 34 -27.56 -43.89 -0.06
N GLN A 35 -27.40 -44.04 1.26
CA GLN A 35 -26.75 -43.03 2.09
C GLN A 35 -25.27 -42.82 1.73
N ARG A 36 -24.54 -43.89 1.38
CA ARG A 36 -23.16 -43.81 0.86
C ARG A 36 -23.10 -43.06 -0.47
N VAL A 37 -23.98 -43.39 -1.41
CA VAL A 37 -24.02 -42.73 -2.71
C VAL A 37 -24.34 -41.25 -2.56
N GLN A 38 -25.29 -40.88 -1.70
CA GLN A 38 -25.62 -39.48 -1.40
C GLN A 38 -24.41 -38.74 -0.81
N TYR A 39 -23.71 -39.36 0.14
CA TYR A 39 -22.51 -38.75 0.73
C TYR A 39 -21.36 -38.62 -0.26
N ILE A 40 -21.12 -39.62 -1.11
CA ILE A 40 -20.10 -39.58 -2.17
C ILE A 40 -20.42 -38.46 -3.17
N ARG A 41 -21.69 -38.29 -3.55
CA ARG A 41 -22.12 -37.17 -4.42
C ARG A 41 -21.84 -35.82 -3.77
N LEU A 42 -22.20 -35.66 -2.49
CA LEU A 42 -21.90 -34.46 -1.72
C LEU A 42 -20.39 -34.16 -1.66
N LEU A 43 -19.55 -35.18 -1.45
CA LEU A 43 -18.09 -35.02 -1.47
C LEU A 43 -17.58 -34.60 -2.86
N ARG A 44 -18.14 -35.15 -3.93
CA ARG A 44 -17.77 -34.77 -5.31
C ARG A 44 -18.20 -33.35 -5.66
N GLU A 45 -19.39 -32.93 -5.24
CA GLU A 45 -19.88 -31.56 -5.43
C GLU A 45 -19.05 -30.55 -4.65
N THR A 46 -18.73 -30.84 -3.38
CA THR A 46 -17.86 -29.97 -2.57
C THR A 46 -16.43 -29.90 -3.12
N ALA A 47 -15.91 -31.00 -3.68
CA ALA A 47 -14.62 -31.00 -4.38
C ALA A 47 -14.68 -30.23 -5.70
N ALA A 48 -15.75 -30.38 -6.50
CA ALA A 48 -15.94 -29.63 -7.74
C ALA A 48 -16.13 -28.12 -7.52
N ASN A 49 -16.78 -27.73 -6.41
CA ASN A 49 -16.90 -26.33 -6.01
C ASN A 49 -15.59 -25.74 -5.46
N ARG A 50 -14.64 -26.59 -5.05
CA ARG A 50 -13.26 -26.20 -4.69
C ARG A 50 -12.31 -26.23 -5.86
N ALA A 51 -12.65 -26.94 -6.94
CA ALA A 51 -11.88 -26.89 -8.17
C ALA A 51 -12.05 -25.50 -8.80
N PRO A 52 -10.98 -24.88 -9.30
CA PRO A 52 -11.06 -23.57 -9.92
C PRO A 52 -11.93 -23.67 -11.18
N ASN A 53 -13.16 -23.15 -11.09
CA ASN A 53 -14.07 -23.01 -12.23
C ASN A 53 -13.67 -21.77 -13.03
N GLY A 54 -12.59 -21.86 -13.81
CA GLY A 54 -12.14 -20.81 -14.73
C GLY A 54 -10.62 -20.71 -14.86
N PRO A 55 -10.12 -19.89 -15.82
CA PRO A 55 -8.69 -19.74 -16.10
C PRO A 55 -7.88 -19.02 -15.00
N LEU A 56 -8.53 -18.57 -13.92
CA LEU A 56 -7.86 -17.97 -12.76
C LEU A 56 -8.33 -18.70 -11.50
N ASP A 57 -7.40 -19.45 -10.90
CA ASP A 57 -7.64 -20.14 -9.65
C ASP A 57 -7.76 -19.10 -8.50
N PRO A 58 -8.85 -19.11 -7.70
CA PRO A 58 -9.00 -18.21 -6.55
C PRO A 58 -7.80 -18.21 -5.60
N GLN A 59 -7.06 -19.33 -5.52
CA GLN A 59 -5.85 -19.42 -4.72
C GLN A 59 -4.68 -18.63 -5.32
N GLN A 60 -4.57 -18.57 -6.65
CA GLN A 60 -3.55 -17.80 -7.35
C GLN A 60 -3.79 -16.30 -7.23
N GLU A 61 -5.04 -15.84 -7.36
CA GLU A 61 -5.37 -14.42 -7.17
C GLU A 61 -5.15 -13.98 -5.72
N LYS A 62 -5.48 -14.84 -4.75
CA LYS A 62 -5.16 -14.58 -3.35
C LYS A 62 -3.64 -14.47 -3.12
N ALA A 63 -2.84 -15.38 -3.68
CA ALA A 63 -1.39 -15.31 -3.57
C ALA A 63 -0.83 -14.01 -4.18
N ARG A 64 -1.38 -13.56 -5.31
CA ARG A 64 -1.02 -12.29 -5.94
C ARG A 64 -1.36 -11.09 -5.06
N LEU A 65 -2.56 -11.06 -4.47
CA LEU A 65 -2.97 -10.01 -3.53
C LEU A 65 -2.10 -9.99 -2.28
N ASP A 66 -1.75 -11.16 -1.74
CA ASP A 66 -0.89 -11.26 -0.56
C ASP A 66 0.54 -10.80 -0.87
N GLN A 67 1.04 -11.04 -2.09
CA GLN A 67 2.32 -10.49 -2.55
C GLN A 67 2.28 -8.96 -2.64
N LEU A 68 1.26 -8.39 -3.29
CA LEU A 68 1.13 -6.92 -3.39
C LEU A 68 1.05 -6.25 -2.01
N ARG A 69 0.38 -6.90 -1.05
CA ARG A 69 0.34 -6.43 0.35
C ARG A 69 1.71 -6.50 1.02
N ALA A 70 2.50 -7.55 0.75
CA ALA A 70 3.85 -7.67 1.28
C ALA A 70 4.74 -6.54 0.74
N ASP A 71 4.66 -6.26 -0.57
CA ASP A 71 5.41 -5.19 -1.23
C ASP A 71 5.03 -3.81 -0.64
N GLU A 72 3.74 -3.56 -0.42
CA GLU A 72 3.26 -2.32 0.20
C GLU A 72 3.82 -2.14 1.63
N VAL A 73 3.88 -3.23 2.40
CA VAL A 73 4.46 -3.21 3.75
C VAL A 73 5.96 -2.95 3.71
N GLU A 74 6.66 -3.52 2.73
CA GLU A 74 8.09 -3.30 2.54
C GLU A 74 8.41 -1.84 2.21
N ILE A 75 7.68 -1.24 1.25
CA ILE A 75 7.80 0.18 0.90
C ILE A 75 7.55 1.06 2.14
N ARG A 76 6.47 0.81 2.88
CA ARG A 76 6.13 1.57 4.08
C ARG A 76 7.18 1.41 5.19
N LEU A 77 7.82 0.24 5.29
CA LEU A 77 8.91 0.02 6.23
C LEU A 77 10.16 0.80 5.84
N ALA A 78 10.51 0.83 4.55
CA ALA A 78 11.61 1.63 4.02
C ALA A 78 11.39 3.14 4.26
N GLU A 79 10.16 3.64 4.06
CA GLU A 79 9.78 5.02 4.40
C GLU A 79 9.96 5.30 5.90
N LYS A 80 9.49 4.40 6.77
CA LYS A 80 9.65 4.54 8.23
C LYS A 80 11.11 4.52 8.67
N ARG A 81 11.96 3.75 7.98
CA ARG A 81 13.42 3.73 8.19
C ARG A 81 14.13 4.95 7.60
N LYS A 82 13.41 5.82 6.88
CA LYS A 82 13.94 6.98 6.15
C LYS A 82 14.91 6.61 5.02
N GLU A 83 14.74 5.40 4.48
CA GLU A 83 15.49 4.91 3.32
C GLU A 83 14.81 5.33 2.01
N LEU A 84 13.49 5.55 2.04
CA LEU A 84 12.70 6.02 0.91
C LEU A 84 11.92 7.28 1.31
N VAL A 85 11.83 8.24 0.39
CA VAL A 85 10.98 9.44 0.54
C VAL A 85 10.18 9.64 -0.75
N PRO A 86 8.88 9.98 -0.66
CA PRO A 86 8.12 10.39 -1.84
C PRO A 86 8.75 11.61 -2.52
N ILE A 87 8.79 11.60 -3.86
CA ILE A 87 9.39 12.69 -4.64
C ILE A 87 8.66 14.01 -4.38
N GLU A 88 7.33 13.99 -4.29
CA GLU A 88 6.51 15.17 -3.98
C GLU A 88 6.89 15.82 -2.63
N ASP A 89 7.24 14.98 -1.64
CA ASP A 89 7.70 15.46 -0.34
C ASP A 89 9.08 16.09 -0.47
N TYR A 90 10.01 15.45 -1.19
CA TYR A 90 11.34 15.99 -1.44
C TYR A 90 11.26 17.37 -2.13
N GLU A 91 10.49 17.48 -3.21
CA GLU A 91 10.31 18.73 -3.95
C GLU A 91 9.72 19.84 -3.08
N ARG A 92 8.69 19.51 -2.29
CA ARG A 92 8.05 20.47 -1.37
C ARG A 92 9.02 20.96 -0.30
N HIS A 93 9.78 20.07 0.32
CA HIS A 93 10.77 20.44 1.34
C HIS A 93 11.89 21.29 0.75
N MET A 94 12.37 20.95 -0.45
CA MET A 94 13.40 21.74 -1.13
C MET A 94 12.92 23.13 -1.53
N ALA A 95 11.73 23.23 -2.12
CA ALA A 95 11.11 24.52 -2.41
C ALA A 95 10.93 25.36 -1.13
N GLY A 96 10.50 24.73 -0.03
CA GLY A 96 10.38 25.37 1.28
C GLY A 96 11.72 25.91 1.79
N ALA A 97 12.79 25.11 1.73
CA ALA A 97 14.12 25.51 2.17
C ALA A 97 14.64 26.72 1.37
N PHE A 98 14.53 26.69 0.03
CA PHE A 98 14.95 27.82 -0.81
C PHE A 98 14.10 29.07 -0.59
N LYS A 99 12.80 28.92 -0.34
CA LYS A 99 11.94 30.06 0.01
C LYS A 99 12.41 30.73 1.30
N VAL A 100 12.74 29.96 2.34
CA VAL A 100 13.26 30.51 3.61
C VAL A 100 14.55 31.29 3.36
N VAL A 101 15.47 30.74 2.57
CA VAL A 101 16.72 31.45 2.20
C VAL A 101 16.41 32.74 1.45
N ALA A 102 15.54 32.70 0.43
CA ALA A 102 15.17 33.87 -0.36
C ALA A 102 14.56 34.98 0.49
N THR A 103 13.58 34.67 1.34
CA THR A 103 12.94 35.64 2.23
C THR A 103 13.90 36.18 3.29
N THR A 104 14.83 35.35 3.77
CA THR A 104 15.87 35.82 4.69
C THR A 104 16.78 36.85 4.01
N LEU A 105 17.20 36.61 2.77
CA LEU A 105 18.00 37.56 1.99
C LEU A 105 17.22 38.84 1.66
N GLU A 106 15.94 38.75 1.30
CA GLU A 106 15.06 39.91 1.04
C GLU A 106 14.98 40.86 2.23
N SER A 107 14.98 40.32 3.45
CA SER A 107 14.91 41.11 4.68
C SER A 107 16.26 41.68 5.14
N LEU A 108 17.36 41.43 4.43
CA LEU A 108 18.69 41.91 4.80
C LEU A 108 18.83 43.44 4.65
N PRO A 109 18.40 44.08 3.55
CA PRO A 109 18.47 45.54 3.41
C PRO A 109 17.70 46.27 4.52
N ASP A 110 16.49 45.82 4.86
CA ASP A 110 15.68 46.38 5.95
C ASP A 110 16.39 46.30 7.30
N ARG A 111 17.06 45.18 7.59
CA ARG A 111 17.85 45.03 8.81
C ARG A 111 19.02 46.01 8.83
N LEU A 112 19.72 46.17 7.71
CA LEU A 112 20.86 47.09 7.63
C LEU A 112 20.42 48.56 7.72
N GLU A 113 19.29 48.93 7.13
CA GLU A 113 18.70 50.26 7.28
C GLU A 113 18.41 50.56 8.75
N ARG A 114 17.70 49.66 9.44
CA ARG A 114 17.29 49.84 10.82
C ARG A 114 18.46 49.79 11.81
N ASP A 115 19.36 48.81 11.64
CA ASP A 115 20.38 48.48 12.65
C ASP A 115 21.67 49.28 12.45
N VAL A 116 21.97 49.73 11.23
CA VAL A 116 23.21 50.45 10.87
C VAL A 116 22.94 51.89 10.40
N GLY A 117 21.69 52.24 10.09
CA GLY A 117 21.32 53.59 9.66
C GLY A 117 21.84 53.92 8.25
N LEU A 118 21.78 52.96 7.33
CA LEU A 118 22.19 53.18 5.93
C LEU A 118 21.39 54.32 5.28
N SER A 119 22.04 55.06 4.38
CA SER A 119 21.33 56.08 3.59
C SER A 119 20.33 55.44 2.62
N PRO A 120 19.28 56.17 2.19
CA PRO A 120 18.30 55.65 1.23
C PRO A 120 18.93 55.12 -0.08
N GLU A 121 19.99 55.77 -0.56
CA GLU A 121 20.72 55.35 -1.75
C GLU A 121 21.47 54.03 -1.52
N ALA A 122 22.08 53.88 -0.34
CA ALA A 122 22.79 52.65 0.03
C ALA A 122 21.82 51.47 0.23
N VAL A 123 20.66 51.69 0.87
CA VAL A 123 19.61 50.68 1.01
C VAL A 123 19.10 50.22 -0.36
N THR A 124 18.85 51.16 -1.27
CA THR A 124 18.45 50.85 -2.65
C THR A 124 19.51 50.02 -3.38
N ALA A 125 20.80 50.33 -3.20
CA ALA A 125 21.88 49.54 -3.76
C ALA A 125 21.94 48.11 -3.19
N CYS A 126 21.71 47.96 -1.87
CA CYS A 126 21.61 46.64 -1.23
C CYS A 126 20.46 45.80 -1.79
N TYR A 127 19.28 46.38 -1.95
CA TYR A 127 18.13 45.70 -2.58
C TYR A 127 18.48 45.16 -3.96
N ARG A 128 19.07 46.00 -4.84
CA ARG A 128 19.51 45.57 -6.17
C ARG A 128 20.55 44.46 -6.13
N ALA A 129 21.50 44.53 -5.20
CA ALA A 129 22.52 43.50 -5.04
C ALA A 129 21.92 42.17 -4.60
N VAL A 130 21.01 42.17 -3.63
CA VAL A 130 20.29 40.98 -3.15
C VAL A 130 19.47 40.34 -4.27
N ASP A 131 18.72 41.15 -5.02
CA ASP A 131 17.92 40.65 -6.14
C ASP A 131 18.80 40.06 -7.26
N GLY A 132 19.92 40.73 -7.57
CA GLY A 132 20.91 40.22 -8.51
C GLY A 132 21.47 38.86 -8.08
N LEU A 133 21.86 38.72 -6.81
CA LEU A 133 22.37 37.47 -6.25
C LEU A 133 21.33 36.35 -6.28
N ARG A 134 20.06 36.65 -5.98
CA ARG A 134 18.96 35.67 -6.05
C ARG A 134 18.73 35.17 -7.47
N ASN A 135 18.74 36.06 -8.46
CA ASN A 135 18.57 35.70 -9.86
C ASN A 135 19.74 34.87 -10.40
N ASP A 136 20.97 35.21 -10.00
CA ASP A 136 22.15 34.41 -10.35
C ASP A 136 22.09 33.02 -9.70
N LEU A 137 21.71 32.93 -8.42
CA LEU A 137 21.51 31.64 -7.74
C LEU A 137 20.47 30.77 -8.46
N ALA A 138 19.31 31.34 -8.81
CA ALA A 138 18.27 30.63 -9.55
C ALA A 138 18.79 30.12 -10.89
N SER A 139 19.54 30.95 -11.62
CA SER A 139 20.16 30.57 -12.90
C SER A 139 21.17 29.44 -12.74
N ARG A 140 22.01 29.47 -11.70
CA ARG A 140 22.99 28.42 -11.41
C ARG A 140 22.32 27.09 -11.05
N LEU A 141 21.27 27.12 -10.24
CA LEU A 141 20.50 25.92 -9.88
C LEU A 141 19.81 25.31 -11.09
N GLN A 142 19.22 26.12 -11.98
CA GLN A 142 18.63 25.65 -13.23
C GLN A 142 19.66 24.97 -14.14
N ARG A 143 20.87 25.54 -14.28
CA ARG A 143 21.95 24.93 -15.06
C ARG A 143 22.44 23.62 -14.44
N ALA A 144 22.57 23.56 -13.12
CA ALA A 144 22.97 22.34 -12.42
C ALA A 144 21.94 21.22 -12.60
N ASN A 145 20.64 21.55 -12.52
CA ASN A 145 19.56 20.58 -12.72
C ASN A 145 19.39 20.17 -14.20
N ALA A 146 19.75 21.03 -15.14
CA ALA A 146 19.70 20.74 -16.58
C ALA A 146 20.83 19.81 -17.05
N HIS A 147 21.84 19.55 -16.21
CA HIS A 147 22.89 18.58 -16.47
C HIS A 147 22.68 17.35 -15.55
N PRO A 148 21.70 16.48 -15.87
CA PRO A 148 21.53 15.24 -15.12
C PRO A 148 22.82 14.44 -15.28
N ALA A 149 23.33 13.96 -14.13
CA ALA A 149 24.47 13.08 -14.05
C ALA A 149 24.40 11.99 -15.14
N SER A 150 25.49 11.90 -15.90
CA SER A 150 25.78 10.80 -16.84
C SER A 150 25.97 9.49 -16.09
#